data_AF-A0A443RTX4-F1
#
_entry.id   AF-A0A443RTX4-F1
#
_cell.length_a   1.000
_cell.length_b   1.000
_cell.length_c   1.000
_cell.angle_alpha   90.00
_cell.angle_beta   90.00
_cell.angle_gamma   90.00
#
_symmetry.space_group_name_H-M   'P 1'
#
loop_
_entity.id
_entity.type
_entity.pdbx_description
1 polymer ?
#
loop_
_entity_poly.entity_id
_entity_poly.type
_entity_poly.pdbx_seq_one_letter_code
_entity_poly.pdbx_strand_id
1 'polypeptide(L)'
;MVIIGSLEENEYVKNLTKPGKWFFLNAKRVSKGRLEFKTTDNQPLTYFNWKANQPDDLNIESRACVQISDDGSWVDHDCTDNSMLILCQ
;
A
#
# COMPACT_ATOMS: atom_id res chain seq x y z
N MET A 1 -12.15 6.18 0.16
CA MET A 1 -11.04 5.27 -0.18
C MET A 1 -9.79 6.12 -0.27
N VAL A 2 -8.69 5.72 0.37
CA VAL A 2 -7.45 6.50 0.37
C VAL A 2 -6.67 6.21 -0.91
N ILE A 3 -6.29 7.26 -1.62
CA ILE A 3 -5.38 7.21 -2.76
C ILE A 3 -4.27 8.21 -2.46
N ILE A 4 -3.02 7.78 -2.62
CA ILE A 4 -1.86 8.65 -2.44
C ILE A 4 -1.27 8.93 -3.82
N GLY A 5 -1.46 10.14 -4.30
CA GLY A 5 -0.92 10.65 -5.57
C GLY A 5 0.25 11.63 -5.39
N SER A 6 0.61 11.96 -4.15
CA SER A 6 1.63 12.97 -3.82
C SER A 6 2.31 12.72 -2.47
N LEU A 7 3.44 13.40 -2.25
CA LEU A 7 4.12 13.41 -0.95
C LEU A 7 3.24 14.03 0.15
N GLU A 8 2.48 15.08 -0.17
CA GLU A 8 1.61 15.76 0.80
C GLU A 8 0.49 14.83 1.29
N GLU A 9 -0.14 14.09 0.38
CA GLU A 9 -1.12 13.06 0.74
C GLU A 9 -0.49 11.92 1.54
N ASN A 10 0.75 11.52 1.22
CA ASN A 10 1.47 10.49 1.98
C ASN A 10 1.70 10.92 3.43
N GLU A 11 2.15 12.15 3.64
CA GLU A 11 2.34 12.72 4.98
C GLU A 11 1.01 12.90 5.71
N TYR A 12 -0.06 13.28 5.01
CA TYR A 12 -1.40 13.34 5.60
C TYR A 12 -1.84 11.96 6.10
N VAL A 13 -1.73 10.93 5.27
CA VAL A 13 -2.11 9.55 5.62
C VAL A 13 -1.24 9.01 6.75
N LYS A 14 0.06 9.27 6.72
CA LYS A 14 0.99 8.93 7.80
C LYS A 14 0.56 9.52 9.15
N ASN A 15 0.04 10.75 9.19
CA ASN A 15 -0.46 11.34 10.43
C ASN A 15 -1.77 10.70 10.93
N LEU A 16 -2.49 9.95 10.07
CA LEU A 16 -3.67 9.18 10.45
C LEU A 16 -3.33 7.76 10.91
N THR A 17 -2.14 7.25 10.59
CA THR A 17 -1.72 5.93 11.02
C THR A 17 -1.32 5.93 12.49
N LYS A 18 -1.33 4.73 13.10
CA LYS A 18 -0.98 4.54 14.51
C LYS A 18 0.38 3.85 14.62
N PRO A 19 1.20 4.21 15.63
CA PRO A 19 2.48 3.58 15.84
C PRO A 19 2.42 2.05 15.91
N GLY A 20 3.31 1.37 15.19
CA GLY A 20 3.38 -0.09 15.15
C GLY A 20 2.18 -0.79 14.48
N LYS A 21 1.40 -0.06 13.67
CA LYS A 21 0.27 -0.60 12.89
C LYS A 21 0.46 -0.35 11.40
N TRP A 22 -0.07 -1.26 10.60
CA TRP A 22 -0.08 -1.21 9.15
C TRP A 22 -1.49 -0.97 8.63
N PHE A 23 -1.60 -0.14 7.60
CA PHE A 23 -2.89 0.26 7.02
C PHE A 23 -2.91 0.00 5.52
N PHE A 24 -4.02 -0.52 5.01
CA PHE A 24 -4.23 -0.76 3.60
C PHE A 24 -4.38 0.54 2.82
N LEU A 25 -3.63 0.68 1.72
CA LEU A 25 -3.72 1.82 0.81
C LEU A 25 -4.69 1.61 -0.35
N ASN A 26 -5.59 0.63 -0.25
CA ASN A 26 -6.57 0.34 -1.28
C ASN A 26 -5.97 0.09 -2.68
N ALA A 27 -4.75 -0.44 -2.72
CA ALA A 27 -4.00 -0.71 -3.94
C ALA A 27 -3.47 -2.14 -3.95
N LYS A 28 -3.35 -2.70 -5.17
CA LYS A 28 -2.84 -4.04 -5.41
C LYS A 28 -1.98 -4.12 -6.67
N ARG A 29 -1.05 -5.06 -6.69
CA ARG A 29 -0.25 -5.39 -7.89
C ARG A 29 -1.16 -5.86 -9.02
N VAL A 30 -0.83 -5.46 -10.25
CA VAL A 30 -1.62 -5.77 -11.46
C VAL A 30 -1.54 -7.25 -11.83
N SER A 31 -0.36 -7.85 -11.71
CA SER A 31 -0.13 -9.28 -11.97
C SER A 31 1.18 -9.75 -11.32
N LYS A 32 1.29 -11.04 -11.00
CA LYS A 32 2.54 -11.65 -10.51
C LYS A 32 3.74 -11.31 -11.40
N GLY A 33 4.84 -10.96 -10.75
CA GLY A 33 6.12 -10.63 -11.36
C GLY A 33 6.23 -9.19 -11.89
N ARG A 34 5.18 -8.35 -11.74
CA ARG A 34 5.20 -6.97 -12.23
C ARG A 34 5.33 -5.94 -11.12
N LEU A 35 6.06 -4.86 -11.39
CA LEU A 35 6.17 -3.68 -10.54
C LEU A 35 5.04 -2.66 -10.78
N GLU A 36 3.93 -3.10 -11.36
CA GLU A 36 2.77 -2.25 -11.67
C GLU A 36 1.70 -2.44 -10.60
N PHE A 37 1.22 -1.35 -10.02
CA PHE A 37 0.20 -1.34 -8.98
C PHE A 37 -0.96 -0.42 -9.37
N LYS A 38 -2.17 -0.84 -9.00
CA LYS A 38 -3.40 -0.10 -9.26
C LYS A 38 -4.30 -0.11 -8.03
N THR A 39 -5.12 0.92 -7.90
CA THR A 39 -6.17 0.96 -6.88
C THR A 39 -7.20 -0.14 -7.13
N THR A 40 -8.02 -0.47 -6.13
CA THR A 40 -9.16 -1.39 -6.32
C THR A 40 -10.14 -0.92 -7.39
N ASP A 41 -10.20 0.40 -7.63
CA ASP A 41 -11.01 1.04 -8.67
C ASP A 41 -10.32 1.06 -10.04
N ASN A 42 -9.23 0.30 -10.20
CA ASN A 42 -8.42 0.17 -11.40
C ASN A 42 -7.71 1.46 -11.87
N GLN A 43 -7.47 2.43 -10.99
CA GLN A 43 -6.63 3.58 -11.32
C GLN A 43 -5.15 3.24 -11.09
N PRO A 44 -4.23 3.56 -12.02
CA PRO A 44 -2.80 3.33 -11.79
C PRO A 44 -2.29 4.20 -10.66
N LEU A 45 -1.37 3.66 -9.84
CA LEU A 45 -0.65 4.49 -8.87
C LEU A 45 0.36 5.37 -9.61
N THR A 46 0.38 6.65 -9.26
CA THR A 46 1.29 7.66 -9.85
C THR A 46 2.41 8.09 -8.89
N TYR A 47 2.28 7.76 -7.61
CA TYR A 47 3.23 8.03 -6.57
C TYR A 47 3.57 6.74 -5.82
N PHE A 48 4.81 6.65 -5.34
CA PHE A 48 5.32 5.48 -4.65
C PHE A 48 6.24 5.92 -3.50
N ASN A 49 6.02 5.36 -2.32
CA ASN A 49 6.91 5.55 -1.16
C ASN A 49 7.32 4.21 -0.54
N TRP A 50 7.79 3.29 -1.39
CA TRP A 50 8.24 1.97 -0.95
C TRP A 50 9.35 2.07 0.09
N LYS A 51 9.26 1.22 1.11
CA LYS A 51 10.36 0.99 2.03
C LYS A 51 11.56 0.42 1.27
N ALA A 52 12.75 0.58 1.82
CA ALA A 52 13.96 -0.01 1.22
C ALA A 52 13.77 -1.51 0.96
N ASN A 53 14.13 -1.96 -0.25
CA ASN A 53 13.98 -3.33 -0.76
C ASN A 53 12.53 -3.82 -0.98
N GLN A 54 11.54 -2.93 -0.98
CA GLN A 54 10.15 -3.27 -1.28
C GLN A 54 9.76 -2.74 -2.67
N PRO A 55 8.78 -3.35 -3.34
CA PRO A 55 8.14 -4.63 -2.99
C PRO A 55 9.07 -5.84 -3.18
N ASP A 56 9.02 -6.83 -2.29
CA ASP A 56 9.86 -8.05 -2.34
C ASP A 56 9.09 -9.33 -2.62
N ASP A 57 7.76 -9.32 -2.49
CA ASP A 57 6.90 -10.49 -2.70
C ASP A 57 6.25 -10.53 -4.10
N LEU A 58 6.93 -9.97 -5.11
CA LEU A 58 6.45 -9.83 -6.50
C LEU A 58 5.92 -11.13 -7.12
N ASN A 59 6.46 -12.29 -6.72
CA ASN A 59 6.11 -13.59 -7.29
C ASN A 59 4.96 -14.32 -6.57
N ILE A 60 4.34 -13.70 -5.57
CA ILE A 60 3.29 -14.30 -4.74
C ILE A 60 1.97 -13.56 -4.99
N GLU A 61 1.00 -14.20 -5.65
CA GLU A 61 -0.28 -13.56 -6.02
C GLU A 61 -1.07 -13.05 -4.80
N SER A 62 -1.06 -13.78 -3.67
CA SER A 62 -1.76 -13.32 -2.46
C SER A 62 -1.12 -12.07 -1.86
N ARG A 63 0.20 -11.89 -2.00
CA ARG A 63 0.96 -10.76 -1.46
C ARG A 63 1.08 -9.63 -2.46
N ALA A 64 -0.07 -9.16 -2.90
CA ALA A 64 -0.18 -8.11 -3.90
C ALA A 64 -0.65 -6.77 -3.30
N CYS A 65 -1.12 -6.73 -2.06
CA CYS A 65 -1.78 -5.56 -1.47
C CYS A 65 -0.76 -4.59 -0.88
N VAL A 66 -1.00 -3.29 -1.04
CA VAL A 66 -0.08 -2.26 -0.55
C VAL A 66 -0.50 -1.78 0.84
N GLN A 67 0.44 -1.79 1.79
CA GLN A 67 0.24 -1.27 3.14
C GLN A 67 1.20 -0.12 3.44
N ILE A 68 0.80 0.77 4.35
CA ILE A 68 1.60 1.88 4.87
C ILE A 68 1.80 1.75 6.39
N SER A 69 3.00 2.07 6.88
CA SER A 69 3.33 2.17 8.31
C SER A 69 3.25 3.60 8.86
N ASP A 70 3.50 3.74 10.16
CA ASP A 70 3.66 4.99 10.90
C ASP A 70 4.84 5.87 10.47
N ASP A 71 5.84 5.32 9.79
CA ASP A 71 6.89 6.09 9.13
C ASP A 71 6.50 6.58 7.71
N GLY A 72 5.32 6.21 7.22
CA GLY A 72 4.81 6.57 5.91
C GLY A 72 5.35 5.70 4.76
N SER A 73 6.21 4.73 5.03
CA SER A 73 6.77 3.82 4.02
C SER A 73 5.83 2.68 3.67
N TRP A 74 5.95 2.16 2.44
CA TRP A 74 5.03 1.17 1.88
C TRP A 74 5.67 -0.21 1.74
N VAL A 75 4.86 -1.26 1.86
CA VAL A 75 5.24 -2.66 1.67
C VAL A 75 4.17 -3.41 0.88
N ASP A 76 4.53 -4.46 0.15
CA ASP A 76 3.55 -5.41 -0.37
C ASP A 76 3.25 -6.50 0.67
N HIS A 77 1.98 -6.83 0.84
CA HIS A 77 1.52 -7.76 1.87
C HIS A 77 0.34 -8.60 1.41
N ASP A 78 0.06 -9.66 2.19
CA ASP A 78 -1.02 -10.60 1.89
C ASP A 78 -2.38 -9.89 1.93
N CYS A 79 -3.07 -9.88 0.80
CA CYS A 79 -4.41 -9.33 0.65
C CYS A 79 -5.47 -10.06 1.47
N THR A 80 -5.19 -11.28 1.92
CA THR A 80 -6.10 -12.11 2.72
C THR A 80 -5.85 -11.99 4.22
N ASP A 81 -4.89 -11.16 4.64
CA ASP A 81 -4.65 -10.92 6.05
C ASP A 81 -5.82 -10.13 6.68
N ASN A 82 -6.59 -10.81 7.53
CA ASN A 82 -7.69 -10.23 8.29
C ASN A 82 -7.24 -9.22 9.37
N SER A 83 -5.95 -9.13 9.65
CA SER A 83 -5.38 -8.16 10.60
C SER A 83 -5.14 -6.78 9.99
N MET A 84 -5.30 -6.67 8.66
CA MET A 84 -5.08 -5.44 7.92
C MET A 84 -6.10 -4.35 8.31
N LEU A 85 -5.59 -3.21 8.80
CA LEU A 85 -6.43 -2.05 9.11
C LEU A 85 -6.71 -1.27 7.84
N ILE A 86 -7.90 -0.67 7.76
CA ILE A 86 -8.31 0.17 6.63
C ILE A 86 -8.58 1.56 7.15
N LEU A 87 -8.09 2.58 6.44
CA LEU A 87 -8.48 3.97 6.68
C LEU A 87 -9.80 4.23 5.95
N CYS A 88 -10.88 4.34 6.72
CA CYS A 88 -12.15 4.84 6.23
C CYS A 88 -12.10 6.37 6.24
N GLN A 89 -12.52 6.98 5.13
CA GLN A 89 -12.63 8.44 4.97
C GLN A 89 -14.05 8.88 5.30
#